data_AF-A0A433DJU1-F1
#
_entry.id   AF-A0A433DJU1-F1
#
_cell.length_a   1.000
_cell.length_b   1.000
_cell.length_c   1.000
_cell.angle_alpha   90.00
_cell.angle_beta   90.00
_cell.angle_gamma   90.00
#
_symmetry.space_group_name_H-M   'P 1'
#
loop_
_entity.id
_entity.type
_entity.pdbx_description
1 polymer ?
#
loop_
_entity_poly.entity_id
_entity_poly.type
_entity_poly.pdbx_seq_one_letter_code
_entity_poly.pdbx_strand_id
1 'polypeptide(L)'
;MDYQRQLMAELMAQYDLDDTKNFWDDDVCKNYLVAYCPSQLFTNTKSDLGPCTKIHNDKLRDKYRNTPDKESRYPYEVAFVDYITSLVTDLDHKIRRNKERLDIQPDAKTLNPGRDEREESIVLLDERIKEMLAKIEGAGEEGRVQEAAELTEKVERLQHELTLMKNRREDNSITKLAMLLKTDLWMVSKVVQRFEHDTQLEPIQSSTNTAVVHRLRRMTA
;
A
#
# COMPACT_ATOMS: atom_id res chain seq x y z
N MET A 1 32.59 -12.11 39.65
CA MET A 1 31.80 -13.31 39.30
C MET A 1 30.31 -13.13 39.55
N ASP A 2 29.90 -12.24 40.47
CA ASP A 2 28.48 -12.05 40.80
C ASP A 2 27.70 -11.17 39.81
N TYR A 3 28.36 -10.22 39.14
CA TYR A 3 27.71 -9.38 38.12
C TYR A 3 27.14 -10.19 36.95
N GLN A 4 27.90 -11.17 36.45
CA GLN A 4 27.43 -12.07 35.40
C GLN A 4 26.28 -12.97 35.87
N ARG A 5 26.31 -13.41 37.15
CA ARG A 5 25.20 -14.18 37.74
C ARG A 5 23.95 -13.34 37.94
N GLN A 6 24.11 -12.07 38.32
CA GLN A 6 23.01 -11.14 38.54
C GLN A 6 22.36 -10.74 37.21
N LEU A 7 23.15 -10.46 36.19
CA LEU A 7 22.68 -10.23 34.82
C LEU A 7 21.97 -11.46 34.26
N MET A 8 22.51 -12.66 34.51
CA MET A 8 21.88 -13.91 34.09
C MET A 8 20.56 -14.16 34.83
N ALA A 9 20.50 -13.88 36.14
CA ALA A 9 19.27 -14.01 36.92
C ALA A 9 18.20 -13.00 36.49
N GLU A 10 18.59 -11.76 36.15
CA GLU A 10 17.69 -10.73 35.63
C GLU A 10 17.15 -11.11 34.24
N LEU A 11 17.99 -11.66 33.37
CA LEU A 11 17.59 -12.16 32.06
C LEU A 11 16.68 -13.39 32.18
N MET A 12 16.96 -14.31 33.12
CA MET A 12 16.18 -15.54 33.36
C MET A 12 14.83 -15.25 34.02
N ALA A 13 14.75 -14.28 34.94
CA ALA A 13 13.51 -13.89 35.60
C ALA A 13 12.45 -13.35 34.63
N GLN A 14 12.86 -12.76 33.50
CA GLN A 14 11.94 -12.38 32.42
C GLN A 14 11.28 -13.58 31.73
N TYR A 15 11.89 -14.77 31.78
CA TYR A 15 11.33 -16.00 31.20
C TYR A 15 10.47 -16.81 32.19
N ASP A 16 10.64 -16.63 33.51
CA ASP A 16 9.94 -17.41 34.53
C ASP A 16 8.54 -16.86 34.89
N LEU A 17 8.28 -15.56 34.68
CA LEU A 17 6.96 -14.95 34.93
C LEU A 17 5.85 -15.51 34.02
N ASP A 18 6.26 -16.08 32.89
CA ASP A 18 5.37 -16.54 31.82
C ASP A 18 4.83 -17.97 32.02
N ASP A 19 5.49 -18.79 32.84
CA ASP A 19 5.11 -20.20 33.02
C ASP A 19 3.95 -20.41 34.02
N THR A 20 3.58 -19.38 34.79
CA THR A 20 2.46 -19.44 35.76
C THR A 20 1.12 -19.00 35.17
N LYS A 21 1.13 -18.38 33.99
CA LYS A 21 -0.06 -17.82 33.35
C LYS A 21 -0.74 -18.84 32.45
N ASN A 22 -2.05 -18.70 32.31
CA ASN A 22 -2.85 -19.50 31.40
C ASN A 22 -3.28 -18.70 30.18
N PHE A 23 -3.55 -19.38 29.06
CA PHE A 23 -3.91 -18.71 27.81
C PHE A 23 -5.25 -17.94 27.89
N TRP A 24 -6.11 -18.26 28.86
CA TRP A 24 -7.37 -17.54 29.09
C TRP A 24 -7.20 -16.24 29.89
N ASP A 25 -6.05 -16.00 30.51
CA ASP A 25 -5.81 -14.79 31.31
C ASP A 25 -5.82 -13.52 30.45
N ASP A 26 -6.37 -12.43 30.98
CA ASP A 26 -6.53 -11.15 30.27
C ASP A 26 -5.19 -10.47 29.93
N ASP A 27 -4.12 -10.81 30.65
CA ASP A 27 -2.77 -10.30 30.40
C ASP A 27 -2.17 -10.88 29.10
N VAL A 28 -2.71 -11.98 28.60
CA VAL A 28 -2.20 -12.70 27.42
C VAL A 28 -2.84 -12.14 26.14
N CYS A 29 -2.01 -11.89 25.13
CA CYS A 29 -2.47 -11.37 23.85
C CYS A 29 -3.25 -12.43 23.06
N LYS A 30 -4.59 -12.31 23.02
CA LYS A 30 -5.45 -13.27 22.30
C LYS A 30 -5.17 -13.32 20.80
N ASN A 31 -4.84 -12.17 20.19
CA ASN A 31 -4.50 -12.08 18.76
C ASN A 31 -3.26 -12.93 18.41
N TYR A 32 -2.27 -12.93 19.31
CA TYR A 32 -1.05 -13.73 19.15
C TYR A 32 -1.28 -15.23 19.37
N LEU A 33 -2.22 -15.60 20.24
CA LEU A 33 -2.60 -17.01 20.42
C LEU A 33 -3.21 -17.61 19.15
N VAL A 34 -3.96 -16.81 18.39
CA VAL A 34 -4.56 -17.24 17.12
C VAL A 34 -3.48 -17.33 16.04
N ALA A 35 -2.88 -16.21 15.67
CA ALA A 35 -1.90 -16.14 14.59
C ALA A 35 -0.74 -15.19 14.90
N TYR A 36 -1.02 -13.88 14.93
CA TYR A 36 -0.02 -12.84 15.15
C TYR A 36 -0.63 -11.61 15.82
N CYS A 37 0.20 -10.82 16.49
CA CYS A 37 -0.20 -9.55 17.09
C CYS A 37 0.01 -8.40 16.09
N PRO A 38 -1.05 -7.67 15.68
CA PRO A 38 -0.90 -6.52 14.78
C PRO A 38 0.02 -5.43 15.32
N SER A 39 0.00 -5.17 16.64
CA SER A 39 0.88 -4.20 17.28
C SER A 39 2.36 -4.57 17.13
N GLN A 40 2.74 -5.84 17.24
CA GLN A 40 4.14 -6.27 16.99
C GLN A 40 4.53 -6.12 15.52
N LEU A 41 3.59 -6.42 14.61
CA LEU A 41 3.84 -6.43 13.17
C LEU A 41 4.04 -5.02 12.59
N PHE A 42 3.33 -4.02 13.13
CA PHE A 42 3.39 -2.64 12.65
C PHE A 42 4.28 -1.70 13.46
N THR A 43 5.07 -2.21 14.41
CA THR A 43 6.04 -1.39 15.16
C THR A 43 7.02 -0.69 14.21
N ASN A 44 7.33 0.59 14.49
CA ASN A 44 8.22 1.42 13.68
C ASN A 44 7.77 1.61 12.21
N THR A 45 6.46 1.51 11.95
CA THR A 45 5.90 1.80 10.63
C THR A 45 5.06 3.07 10.65
N LYS A 46 4.69 3.58 9.48
CA LYS A 46 3.79 4.74 9.35
C LYS A 46 2.38 4.49 9.91
N SER A 47 2.02 3.22 10.12
CA SER A 47 0.75 2.78 10.70
C SER A 47 0.95 2.15 12.09
N ASP A 48 1.96 2.61 12.84
CA ASP A 48 2.27 2.06 14.16
C ASP A 48 1.06 2.14 15.10
N LEU A 49 0.72 0.99 15.70
CA LEU A 49 -0.34 0.84 16.69
C LEU A 49 0.18 0.97 18.13
N GLY A 50 1.48 1.21 18.27
CA GLY A 50 2.20 1.23 19.54
C GLY A 50 2.64 -0.17 19.99
N PRO A 51 3.54 -0.24 20.98
CA PRO A 51 3.98 -1.50 21.56
C PRO A 51 2.81 -2.20 22.26
N CYS A 52 2.69 -3.51 22.06
CA CYS A 52 1.68 -4.29 22.75
C CYS A 52 2.01 -4.40 24.24
N THR A 53 1.01 -4.20 25.10
CA THR A 53 1.14 -4.32 26.56
C THR A 53 0.87 -5.73 27.08
N LYS A 54 0.52 -6.66 26.19
CA LYS A 54 0.09 -8.02 26.52
C LYS A 54 1.24 -9.03 26.32
N ILE A 55 1.13 -10.17 27.00
CA ILE A 55 2.12 -11.25 26.96
C ILE A 55 2.02 -12.00 25.62
N HIS A 56 3.18 -12.20 24.99
CA HIS A 56 3.35 -12.94 23.74
C HIS A 56 4.26 -14.14 23.98
N ASN A 57 3.69 -15.29 24.33
CA ASN A 57 4.45 -16.48 24.65
C ASN A 57 4.03 -17.66 23.76
N ASP A 58 5.01 -18.29 23.09
CA ASP A 58 4.79 -19.42 22.19
C ASP A 58 4.19 -20.64 22.92
N LYS A 59 4.60 -20.91 24.18
CA LYS A 59 4.04 -22.01 24.98
C LYS A 59 2.54 -21.85 25.20
N LEU A 60 2.08 -20.62 25.45
CA LEU A 60 0.65 -20.32 25.63
C LEU A 60 -0.12 -20.46 24.31
N ARG A 61 0.49 -20.05 23.20
CA ARG A 61 -0.06 -20.24 21.85
C ARG A 61 -0.25 -21.73 21.55
N ASP A 62 0.74 -22.55 21.83
CA ASP A 62 0.68 -23.99 21.59
C ASP A 62 -0.35 -24.67 22.48
N LYS A 63 -0.45 -24.27 23.76
CA LYS A 63 -1.51 -24.74 24.67
C LYS A 63 -2.91 -24.43 24.11
N TYR A 64 -3.14 -23.21 23.63
CA TYR A 64 -4.41 -22.82 23.02
C TYR A 64 -4.71 -23.64 21.75
N ARG A 65 -3.72 -23.79 20.86
CA ARG A 65 -3.89 -24.53 19.59
C ARG A 65 -4.21 -26.02 19.79
N ASN A 66 -3.64 -26.62 20.83
CA ASN A 66 -3.83 -28.03 21.18
C ASN A 66 -5.08 -28.29 22.04
N THR A 67 -5.83 -27.25 22.43
CA THR A 67 -7.05 -27.41 23.23
C THR A 67 -8.22 -27.89 22.37
N PRO A 68 -8.91 -28.98 22.74
CA PRO A 68 -10.12 -29.44 22.04
C PRO A 68 -11.28 -28.47 22.28
N ASP A 69 -12.23 -28.39 21.33
CA ASP A 69 -13.41 -27.51 21.40
C ASP A 69 -13.11 -26.01 21.56
N LYS A 70 -11.94 -25.55 21.09
CA LYS A 70 -11.50 -24.15 21.20
C LYS A 70 -12.49 -23.17 20.57
N GLU A 71 -13.09 -23.51 19.42
CA GLU A 71 -14.05 -22.64 18.72
C GLU A 71 -15.33 -22.40 19.53
N SER A 72 -15.77 -23.40 20.31
CA SER A 72 -16.98 -23.31 21.12
C SER A 72 -16.75 -22.63 22.47
N ARG A 73 -15.61 -22.92 23.13
CA ARG A 73 -15.30 -22.35 24.46
C ARG A 73 -14.58 -21.01 24.41
N TYR A 74 -13.78 -20.75 23.38
CA TYR A 74 -12.87 -19.61 23.30
C TYR A 74 -12.91 -19.00 21.87
N PRO A 75 -13.90 -18.14 21.57
CA PRO A 75 -14.08 -17.56 20.23
C PRO A 75 -13.06 -16.44 19.91
N TYR A 76 -11.79 -16.67 20.21
CA TYR A 76 -10.70 -15.71 19.95
C TYR A 76 -10.44 -15.53 18.46
N GLU A 77 -10.72 -16.54 17.64
CA GLU A 77 -10.57 -16.48 16.18
C GLU A 77 -11.58 -15.51 15.54
N VAL A 78 -12.83 -15.52 16.02
CA VAL A 78 -13.87 -14.59 15.56
C VAL A 78 -13.48 -13.15 15.90
N ALA A 79 -13.10 -12.92 17.16
CA ALA A 79 -12.64 -11.60 17.61
C ALA A 79 -11.39 -11.13 16.83
N PHE A 80 -10.48 -12.04 16.49
CA PHE A 80 -9.31 -11.74 15.68
C PHE A 80 -9.71 -11.33 14.26
N VAL A 81 -10.59 -12.06 13.60
CA VAL A 81 -11.06 -11.73 12.24
C VAL A 81 -11.78 -10.38 12.23
N ASP A 82 -12.63 -10.09 13.22
CA ASP A 82 -13.32 -8.81 13.32
C ASP A 82 -12.34 -7.65 13.51
N TYR A 83 -11.32 -7.84 14.35
CA TYR A 83 -10.26 -6.85 14.55
C TYR A 83 -9.40 -6.62 13.31
N ILE A 84 -9.01 -7.66 12.59
CA ILE A 84 -8.28 -7.52 11.33
C ILE A 84 -9.16 -6.84 10.27
N THR A 85 -10.45 -7.18 10.22
CA THR A 85 -11.40 -6.55 9.29
C THR A 85 -11.51 -5.05 9.56
N SER A 86 -11.58 -4.62 10.83
CA SER A 86 -11.63 -3.19 11.16
C SER A 86 -10.35 -2.46 10.74
N LEU A 87 -9.17 -3.04 10.99
CA LEU A 87 -7.90 -2.49 10.54
C LEU A 87 -7.82 -2.34 9.01
N VAL A 88 -8.30 -3.36 8.28
CA VAL A 88 -8.39 -3.30 6.81
C VAL A 88 -9.31 -2.16 6.36
N THR A 89 -10.49 -2.01 6.98
CA THR A 89 -11.41 -0.92 6.62
C THR A 89 -10.82 0.46 6.92
N ASP A 90 -10.06 0.61 8.01
CA ASP A 90 -9.36 1.86 8.34
C ASP A 90 -8.27 2.19 7.31
N LEU A 91 -7.55 1.18 6.83
CA LEU A 91 -6.58 1.33 5.74
C LEU A 91 -7.26 1.71 4.43
N ASP A 92 -8.35 1.04 4.06
CA ASP A 92 -9.13 1.38 2.87
C ASP A 92 -9.69 2.82 2.94
N HIS A 93 -10.14 3.26 4.11
CA HIS A 93 -10.55 4.65 4.35
C HIS A 93 -9.40 5.65 4.21
N LYS A 94 -8.20 5.32 4.72
CA LYS A 94 -7.00 6.15 4.53
C LYS A 94 -6.59 6.21 3.07
N ILE A 95 -6.63 5.09 2.35
CA ILE A 95 -6.35 5.01 0.91
C ILE A 95 -7.35 5.89 0.15
N ARG A 96 -8.65 5.77 0.44
CA ARG A 96 -9.69 6.60 -0.18
C ARG A 96 -9.46 8.08 0.09
N ARG A 97 -9.26 8.49 1.34
CA ARG A 97 -8.97 9.90 1.68
C ARG A 97 -7.69 10.42 1.03
N ASN A 98 -6.66 9.59 0.89
CA ASN A 98 -5.44 9.98 0.20
C ASN A 98 -5.68 10.12 -1.30
N LYS A 99 -6.44 9.21 -1.93
CA LYS A 99 -6.87 9.33 -3.33
C LYS A 99 -7.71 10.58 -3.55
N GLU A 100 -8.71 10.79 -2.72
CA GLU A 100 -9.54 12.01 -2.72
C GLU A 100 -8.69 13.25 -2.50
N ARG A 101 -7.72 13.28 -1.58
CA ARG A 101 -6.83 14.44 -1.42
C ARG A 101 -5.92 14.66 -2.64
N LEU A 102 -5.60 13.63 -3.40
CA LEU A 102 -4.84 13.76 -4.64
C LEU A 102 -5.71 14.21 -5.81
N ASP A 103 -6.99 13.84 -5.81
CA ASP A 103 -8.00 14.22 -6.81
C ASP A 103 -8.59 15.63 -6.54
N ILE A 104 -8.79 15.94 -5.25
CA ILE A 104 -9.24 17.22 -4.67
C ILE A 104 -8.06 18.16 -4.44
N GLN A 105 -6.80 17.72 -4.46
CA GLN A 105 -5.74 18.66 -4.84
C GLN A 105 -6.18 19.10 -6.22
N PRO A 106 -6.75 20.32 -6.34
CA PRO A 106 -7.34 20.72 -7.59
C PRO A 106 -6.21 20.55 -8.57
N ASP A 107 -6.51 19.83 -9.65
CA ASP A 107 -5.94 20.05 -10.96
C ASP A 107 -5.18 21.39 -10.88
N ALA A 108 -3.84 21.36 -10.83
CA ALA A 108 -2.97 22.45 -10.36
C ALA A 108 -3.13 23.83 -11.06
N LYS A 109 -4.23 24.05 -11.78
CA LYS A 109 -4.79 25.24 -12.42
C LYS A 109 -4.95 26.39 -11.43
N THR A 110 -5.23 26.15 -10.15
CA THR A 110 -5.56 27.25 -9.23
C THR A 110 -4.41 27.78 -8.38
N LEU A 111 -3.25 27.10 -8.34
CA LEU A 111 -2.16 27.45 -7.42
C LEU A 111 -0.80 27.70 -8.08
N ASN A 112 -0.71 27.60 -9.41
CA ASN A 112 0.58 27.75 -10.10
C ASN A 112 0.39 28.61 -11.37
N PRO A 113 0.71 29.92 -11.32
CA PRO A 113 0.63 30.81 -12.48
C PRO A 113 1.36 30.25 -13.71
N GLY A 114 2.50 29.56 -13.49
CA GLY A 114 3.25 28.89 -14.56
C GLY A 114 2.63 27.57 -15.06
N ARG A 115 1.46 27.14 -14.57
CA ARG A 115 0.70 26.00 -15.13
C ARG A 115 -0.27 26.47 -16.20
N ASP A 116 -0.97 27.57 -15.96
CA ASP A 116 -1.88 28.15 -16.96
C ASP A 116 -1.09 28.58 -18.20
N GLU A 117 0.04 29.26 -18.02
CA GLU A 117 0.96 29.60 -19.13
C GLU A 117 1.43 28.36 -19.92
N ARG A 118 1.65 27.23 -19.24
CA ARG A 118 2.05 25.98 -19.88
C ARG A 118 0.90 25.27 -20.58
N GLU A 119 -0.30 25.30 -20.01
CA GLU A 119 -1.50 24.70 -20.61
C GLU A 119 -1.93 25.51 -21.84
N GLU A 120 -1.85 26.84 -21.76
CA GLU A 120 -1.96 27.74 -22.90
C GLU A 120 -0.88 27.45 -23.95
N SER A 121 0.38 27.27 -23.56
CA SER A 121 1.46 26.90 -24.50
C SER A 121 1.21 25.56 -25.20
N ILE A 122 0.64 24.56 -24.50
CA ILE A 122 0.26 23.27 -25.09
C ILE A 122 -0.87 23.45 -26.12
N VAL A 123 -1.89 24.25 -25.80
CA VAL A 123 -3.00 24.54 -26.71
C VAL A 123 -2.50 25.29 -27.96
N LEU A 124 -1.66 26.31 -27.79
CA LEU A 124 -1.08 27.08 -28.88
C LEU A 124 -0.18 26.21 -29.78
N LEU A 125 0.63 25.31 -29.21
CA LEU A 125 1.43 24.36 -29.99
C LEU A 125 0.56 23.38 -30.79
N ASP A 126 -0.54 22.89 -30.20
CA ASP A 126 -1.47 21.97 -30.86
C ASP A 126 -2.22 22.66 -32.02
N GLU A 127 -2.66 23.90 -31.83
CA GLU A 127 -3.23 24.73 -32.91
C GLU A 127 -2.21 25.02 -34.01
N ARG A 128 -0.96 25.33 -33.65
CA ARG A 128 0.10 25.58 -34.62
C ARG A 128 0.46 24.34 -35.44
N ILE A 129 0.43 23.16 -34.83
CA ILE A 129 0.61 21.87 -35.53
C ILE A 129 -0.53 21.65 -36.52
N LYS A 130 -1.78 21.89 -36.12
CA LYS A 130 -2.95 21.77 -37.01
C LYS A 130 -2.86 22.69 -38.22
N GLU A 131 -2.46 23.95 -38.02
CA GLU A 131 -2.27 24.92 -39.11
C GLU A 131 -1.18 24.46 -40.10
N MET A 132 -0.07 23.91 -39.59
CA MET A 132 1.02 23.43 -40.45
C MET A 132 0.66 22.13 -41.18
N LEU A 133 -0.13 21.24 -40.58
CA LEU A 133 -0.67 20.06 -41.25
C LEU A 133 -1.58 20.45 -42.43
N ALA A 134 -2.45 21.45 -42.26
CA ALA A 134 -3.27 21.96 -43.36
C ALA A 134 -2.43 22.54 -44.51
N LYS A 135 -1.29 23.18 -44.21
CA LYS A 135 -0.36 23.67 -45.24
C LYS A 135 0.37 22.54 -45.96
N ILE A 136 0.70 21.46 -45.27
CA ILE A 136 1.28 20.25 -45.88
C ILE A 136 0.28 19.63 -46.85
N GLU A 137 -0.99 19.52 -46.45
CA GLU A 137 -2.07 18.99 -47.30
C GLU A 137 -2.21 19.82 -48.58
N GLY A 138 -2.30 21.15 -48.47
CA GLY A 138 -2.38 22.03 -49.65
C GLY A 138 -1.14 21.98 -50.55
N ALA A 139 0.07 21.98 -49.97
CA ALA A 139 1.30 21.83 -50.75
C ALA A 139 1.39 20.45 -51.45
N GLY A 140 0.81 19.41 -50.84
CA GLY A 140 0.68 18.08 -51.41
C GLY A 140 -0.28 18.04 -52.61
N GLU A 141 -1.45 18.68 -52.50
CA GLU A 141 -2.43 18.80 -53.59
C GLU A 141 -1.88 19.58 -54.79
N GLU A 142 -1.06 20.61 -54.53
CA GLU A 142 -0.42 21.43 -55.56
C GLU A 142 0.86 20.79 -56.13
N GLY A 143 1.25 19.60 -55.67
CA GLY A 143 2.40 18.83 -56.17
C GLY A 143 3.76 19.40 -55.75
N ARG A 144 3.83 20.28 -54.75
CA ARG A 144 5.08 20.85 -54.21
C ARG A 144 5.72 19.91 -53.19
N VAL A 145 6.29 18.81 -53.69
CA VAL A 145 6.85 17.72 -52.88
C VAL A 145 7.99 18.18 -51.96
N GLN A 146 8.88 19.07 -52.42
CA GLN A 146 9.99 19.57 -51.61
C GLN A 146 9.51 20.43 -50.41
N GLU A 147 8.57 21.34 -50.65
CA GLU A 147 8.01 22.21 -49.61
C GLU A 147 7.22 21.40 -48.57
N ALA A 148 6.43 20.42 -49.02
CA ALA A 148 5.69 19.52 -48.13
C ALA A 148 6.62 18.70 -47.22
N ALA A 149 7.76 18.23 -47.74
CA ALA A 149 8.74 17.48 -46.96
C ALA A 149 9.38 18.34 -45.85
N GLU A 150 9.77 19.58 -46.17
CA GLU A 150 10.34 20.51 -45.19
C GLU A 150 9.34 20.91 -44.08
N LEU A 151 8.07 21.07 -44.43
CA LEU A 151 7.00 21.38 -43.48
C LEU A 151 6.69 20.17 -42.58
N THR A 152 6.73 18.96 -43.11
CA THR A 152 6.51 17.72 -42.35
C THR A 152 7.57 17.54 -41.27
N GLU A 153 8.85 17.76 -41.60
CA GLU A 153 9.95 17.69 -40.63
C GLU A 153 9.79 18.71 -39.48
N LYS A 154 9.25 19.90 -39.78
CA LYS A 154 8.95 20.93 -38.77
C LYS A 154 7.80 20.49 -37.86
N VAL A 155 6.77 19.84 -38.40
CA VAL A 155 5.64 19.32 -37.61
C VAL A 155 6.08 18.19 -36.68
N GLU A 156 6.91 17.26 -37.14
CA GLU A 156 7.44 16.17 -36.31
C GLU A 156 8.23 16.68 -35.11
N ARG A 157 9.05 17.73 -35.30
CA ARG A 157 9.76 18.39 -34.18
C ARG A 157 8.80 18.98 -33.14
N LEU A 158 7.77 19.70 -33.58
CA LEU A 158 6.80 20.29 -32.66
C LEU A 158 5.94 19.24 -31.97
N GLN A 159 5.60 18.14 -32.66
CA GLN A 159 4.91 17.01 -32.05
C GLN A 159 5.78 16.36 -30.97
N HIS A 160 7.08 16.19 -31.22
CA HIS A 160 8.01 15.69 -30.22
C HIS A 160 8.05 16.59 -28.98
N GLU A 161 8.19 17.90 -29.16
CA GLU A 161 8.17 18.88 -28.06
C GLU A 161 6.84 18.85 -27.29
N LEU A 162 5.70 18.77 -27.99
CA LEU A 162 4.37 18.65 -27.39
C LEU A 162 4.26 17.38 -26.54
N THR A 163 4.77 16.24 -27.01
CA THR A 163 4.75 14.99 -26.24
C THR A 163 5.62 15.07 -24.98
N LEU A 164 6.80 15.69 -25.07
CA LEU A 164 7.66 15.92 -23.90
C LEU A 164 6.97 16.83 -22.86
N MET A 165 6.32 17.90 -23.31
CA MET A 165 5.57 18.82 -22.46
C MET A 165 4.35 18.15 -21.79
N LYS A 166 3.67 17.24 -22.48
CA LYS A 166 2.55 16.45 -21.95
C LYS A 166 3.02 15.38 -20.93
N ASN A 167 4.06 14.61 -21.27
CA ASN A 167 4.55 13.49 -20.45
C ASN A 167 5.14 13.94 -19.10
N ARG A 168 5.74 15.14 -19.03
CA ARG A 168 6.28 15.70 -17.78
C ARG A 168 5.24 15.84 -16.65
N ARG A 169 3.93 15.86 -16.98
CA ARG A 169 2.83 15.85 -16.00
C ARG A 169 2.57 14.45 -15.43
N GLU A 170 2.66 13.40 -16.24
CA GLU A 170 2.35 12.03 -15.84
C GLU A 170 3.40 11.49 -14.87
N ASP A 171 4.68 11.77 -15.12
CA ASP A 171 5.78 11.27 -14.28
C ASP A 171 5.71 11.79 -12.83
N ASN A 172 5.35 13.06 -12.62
CA ASN A 172 5.31 13.67 -11.28
C ASN A 172 4.08 13.23 -10.46
N SER A 173 2.96 12.96 -11.14
CA SER A 173 1.72 12.45 -10.54
C SER A 173 1.85 10.97 -10.16
N ILE A 174 2.33 10.17 -11.11
CA ILE A 174 2.49 8.71 -10.98
C ILE A 174 3.59 8.37 -9.98
N THR A 175 4.71 9.11 -9.95
CA THR A 175 5.76 8.88 -8.94
C THR A 175 5.28 9.17 -7.52
N LYS A 176 4.48 10.21 -7.31
CA LYS A 176 3.90 10.55 -5.99
C LYS A 176 2.84 9.54 -5.55
N LEU A 177 1.99 9.09 -6.47
CA LEU A 177 1.04 7.98 -6.25
C LEU A 177 1.75 6.67 -5.95
N ALA A 178 2.77 6.32 -6.73
CA ALA A 178 3.57 5.12 -6.53
C ALA A 178 4.32 5.17 -5.19
N MET A 179 4.80 6.34 -4.75
CA MET A 179 5.49 6.46 -3.45
C MET A 179 4.53 6.25 -2.26
N LEU A 180 3.30 6.78 -2.34
CA LEU A 180 2.27 6.61 -1.30
C LEU A 180 1.66 5.19 -1.30
N LEU A 181 1.41 4.61 -2.48
CA LEU A 181 0.89 3.26 -2.60
C LEU A 181 1.96 2.21 -2.31
N LYS A 182 3.25 2.43 -2.64
CA LYS A 182 4.34 1.48 -2.32
C LYS A 182 4.54 1.32 -0.81
N THR A 183 4.37 2.38 0.00
CA THR A 183 4.45 2.24 1.46
C THR A 183 3.32 1.40 2.02
N ASP A 184 2.11 1.55 1.48
CA ASP A 184 0.91 0.85 1.95
C ASP A 184 0.85 -0.59 1.42
N LEU A 185 1.25 -0.82 0.17
CA LEU A 185 1.34 -2.15 -0.45
C LEU A 185 2.50 -2.98 0.10
N TRP A 186 3.63 -2.36 0.49
CA TRP A 186 4.71 -3.05 1.20
C TRP A 186 4.24 -3.54 2.58
N MET A 187 3.40 -2.78 3.30
CA MET A 187 2.81 -3.21 4.57
C MET A 187 1.87 -4.41 4.38
N VAL A 188 0.95 -4.35 3.41
CA VAL A 188 0.05 -5.48 3.09
C VAL A 188 0.86 -6.69 2.62
N SER A 189 1.87 -6.49 1.77
CA SER A 189 2.75 -7.56 1.30
C SER A 189 3.55 -8.19 2.43
N LYS A 190 4.03 -7.42 3.42
CA LYS A 190 4.70 -7.98 4.61
C LYS A 190 3.76 -8.81 5.50
N VAL A 191 2.53 -8.35 5.68
CA VAL A 191 1.49 -9.07 6.44
C VAL A 191 1.12 -10.36 5.72
N VAL A 192 0.90 -10.30 4.41
CA VAL A 192 0.56 -11.44 3.56
C VAL A 192 1.72 -12.44 3.47
N GLN A 193 2.96 -12.00 3.22
CA GLN A 193 4.15 -12.87 3.18
C GLN A 193 4.43 -13.56 4.52
N ARG A 194 4.21 -12.87 5.65
CA ARG A 194 4.36 -13.48 6.97
C ARG A 194 3.25 -14.49 7.24
N PHE A 195 2.04 -14.24 6.75
CA PHE A 195 0.91 -15.16 6.84
C PHE A 195 1.10 -16.41 5.97
N GLU A 196 1.62 -16.24 4.75
CA GLU A 196 1.92 -17.31 3.79
C GLU A 196 3.03 -18.26 4.26
N HIS A 197 4.07 -17.73 4.93
CA HIS A 197 5.18 -18.53 5.46
C HIS A 197 4.76 -19.46 6.61
N ASP A 198 3.78 -19.06 7.42
CA ASP A 198 3.36 -19.82 8.61
C ASP A 198 2.20 -20.80 8.33
N THR A 199 1.61 -20.81 7.12
CA THR A 199 0.43 -21.65 6.79
C THR A 199 0.59 -22.67 5.66
N GLN A 200 1.72 -22.76 4.92
CA GLN A 200 1.84 -23.65 3.74
C GLN A 200 0.64 -23.53 2.76
N LEU A 201 0.05 -22.35 2.63
CA LEU A 201 -1.09 -22.13 1.73
C LEU A 201 -0.67 -21.34 0.49
N GLU A 202 -1.18 -21.78 -0.67
CA GLU A 202 -0.91 -21.18 -1.99
C GLU A 202 -1.20 -19.66 -2.04
N PRO A 203 -0.37 -18.90 -2.78
CA PRO A 203 -0.39 -17.44 -2.81
C PRO A 203 -1.72 -16.87 -3.29
N ILE A 204 -2.22 -15.83 -2.62
CA ILE A 204 -3.46 -15.15 -3.01
C ILE A 204 -3.15 -14.23 -4.20
N GLN A 205 -3.58 -14.61 -5.41
CA GLN A 205 -3.41 -13.79 -6.62
C GLN A 205 -4.34 -12.56 -6.71
N SER A 206 -5.10 -12.21 -5.67
CA SER A 206 -6.07 -11.11 -5.75
C SER A 206 -5.56 -9.82 -5.09
N SER A 207 -5.56 -8.73 -5.85
CA SER A 207 -5.13 -7.38 -5.45
C SER A 207 -6.12 -6.63 -4.54
N THR A 208 -7.10 -7.30 -3.95
CA THR A 208 -8.17 -6.66 -3.17
C THR A 208 -8.24 -7.21 -1.75
N ASN A 209 -8.19 -6.30 -0.77
CA ASN A 209 -8.24 -6.63 0.67
C ASN A 209 -9.52 -7.43 1.03
N THR A 210 -10.61 -7.23 0.30
CA THR A 210 -11.89 -7.94 0.43
C THR A 210 -11.76 -9.45 0.20
N ALA A 211 -10.93 -9.88 -0.75
CA ALA A 211 -10.73 -11.30 -1.05
C ALA A 211 -9.92 -12.01 0.05
N VAL A 212 -8.98 -11.30 0.68
CA VAL A 212 -8.23 -11.79 1.85
C VAL A 212 -9.18 -12.00 3.04
N VAL A 213 -10.06 -11.03 3.32
CA VAL A 213 -11.05 -11.13 4.43
C VAL A 213 -12.08 -12.25 4.18
N HIS A 214 -12.57 -12.41 2.95
CA HIS A 214 -13.48 -13.52 2.61
C HIS A 214 -12.81 -14.89 2.69
N ARG A 215 -11.51 -14.99 2.35
CA ARG A 215 -10.75 -16.24 2.50
C ARG A 215 -10.54 -16.59 3.96
N LEU A 216 -10.17 -15.62 4.80
CA LEU A 216 -10.03 -15.79 6.25
C LEU A 216 -11.33 -16.28 6.89
N ARG A 217 -12.48 -15.68 6.54
CA ARG A 217 -13.80 -16.10 7.05
C ARG A 217 -14.24 -17.51 6.61
N ARG A 218 -13.73 -18.04 5.50
CA ARG A 218 -13.99 -19.42 5.06
C ARG A 218 -13.07 -20.46 5.71
N MET A 219 -11.97 -20.02 6.33
CA MET A 219 -11.05 -20.91 7.04
C MET A 219 -11.44 -21.09 8.52
N THR A 220 -12.24 -20.19 9.06
CA THR A 220 -12.75 -20.20 10.45
C THR A 220 -14.20 -20.72 10.54
N ALA A 221 -14.74 -21.32 9.47
CA ALA A 221 -16.09 -21.86 9.37
C ALA A 221 -16.02 -23.30 8.87
#